data_AF-A0A7K2MX50-F1
#
_entry.id   AF-A0A7K2MX50-F1
#
_cell.length_a   1.000
_cell.length_b   1.000
_cell.length_c   1.000
_cell.angle_alpha   90.00
_cell.angle_beta   90.00
_cell.angle_gamma   90.00
#
_symmetry.space_group_name_H-M   'P 1'
#
loop_
_entity.id
_entity.type
_entity.pdbx_description
1 polymer ?
#
loop_
_entity_poly.entity_id
_entity_poly.type
_entity_poly.pdbx_seq_one_letter_code
_entity_poly.pdbx_strand_id
1 'polypeptide(L)'
;EPREERALHDAAEESWRQSVRAAKWSAAAGNTAGLAMQIAFITVLAVGGARVATGAIDVGTLVAFLLFVFYLMSPIQQVVGAITQYQTGRAALGRIQDALRLPAEPPARPVPLPSPGARPASVAFHDVRFRYADDLPYIHHGVSFEVPARGMTAFVGPSGAGKTTVFSLIERFYDPSAGEITLDGRSLAEWELASLRAAIGYVEQDAPVLSGSLRDNLLLGNPEADEGTLTAVLKTTRLDSLVERLPSGLETLVGHRGTKLSGGERQRVAIARALLRRPRLLLLDEATSQLDAVNEAALRDTVADVARTTTVLVVAHRLSTVTMADRIVVMDAGRVRAVGTHRELVTADPLYAELAATQFLASGG
;
A
#
# COMPACT_ATOMS: atom_id res chain seq x y z
N GLU A 1 10.18 9.59 -23.54
CA GLU A 1 11.41 10.25 -23.07
C GLU A 1 11.43 11.76 -23.29
N PRO A 2 11.36 12.33 -24.51
CA PRO A 2 11.47 13.79 -24.70
C PRO A 2 10.29 14.59 -24.10
N ARG A 3 9.11 13.95 -23.99
CA ARG A 3 7.93 14.52 -23.33
C ARG A 3 8.08 14.58 -21.82
N GLU A 4 8.68 13.55 -21.22
CA GLU A 4 8.95 13.48 -19.77
C GLU A 4 10.05 14.46 -19.38
N GLU A 5 11.08 14.57 -20.21
CA GLU A 5 12.15 15.56 -20.04
C GLU A 5 11.60 17.00 -20.04
N ARG A 6 10.67 17.32 -20.95
CA ARG A 6 9.99 18.63 -20.95
C ARG A 6 9.14 18.84 -19.71
N ALA A 7 8.37 17.85 -19.28
CA ALA A 7 7.54 17.97 -18.08
C ALA A 7 8.38 18.21 -16.83
N LEU A 8 9.51 17.51 -16.69
CA LEU A 8 10.48 17.74 -15.61
C LEU A 8 11.13 19.12 -15.72
N HIS A 9 11.49 19.56 -16.92
CA HIS A 9 12.07 20.87 -17.15
C HIS A 9 11.09 22.00 -16.80
N ASP A 10 9.83 21.89 -17.19
CA ASP A 10 8.78 22.86 -16.88
C ASP A 10 8.55 22.96 -15.36
N ALA A 11 8.48 21.81 -14.67
CA ALA A 11 8.35 21.77 -13.21
C ALA A 11 9.58 22.36 -12.49
N ALA A 12 10.79 22.07 -13.00
CA ALA A 12 12.03 22.64 -12.49
C ALA A 12 12.09 24.16 -12.69
N GLU A 13 11.63 24.65 -13.84
CA GLU A 13 11.61 26.08 -14.15
C GLU A 13 10.59 26.81 -13.29
N GLU A 14 9.43 26.22 -13.01
CA GLU A 14 8.44 26.79 -12.09
C GLU A 14 8.99 26.88 -10.66
N SER A 15 9.60 25.81 -10.16
CA SER A 15 10.29 25.79 -8.86
C SER A 15 11.41 26.84 -8.78
N TRP A 16 12.20 26.98 -9.86
CA TRP A 16 13.24 27.99 -9.96
C TRP A 16 12.66 29.41 -9.93
N ARG A 17 11.61 29.70 -10.70
CA ARG A 17 10.95 31.02 -10.70
C ARG A 17 10.41 31.36 -9.31
N GLN A 18 9.81 30.41 -8.60
CA GLN A 18 9.33 30.61 -7.23
C GLN A 18 10.48 30.86 -6.26
N SER A 19 11.56 30.09 -6.37
CA SER A 19 12.77 30.25 -5.55
C SER A 19 13.44 31.61 -5.79
N VAL A 20 13.52 32.06 -7.05
CA VAL A 20 14.06 33.38 -7.42
C VAL A 20 13.17 34.51 -6.89
N ARG A 21 11.84 34.37 -6.95
CA ARG A 21 10.92 35.35 -6.35
C ARG A 21 11.11 35.44 -4.83
N ALA A 22 11.20 34.30 -4.14
CA ALA A 22 11.48 34.26 -2.71
C ALA A 22 12.85 34.88 -2.38
N ALA A 23 13.89 34.58 -3.16
CA ALA A 23 15.22 35.16 -3.01
C ALA A 23 15.21 36.68 -3.22
N LYS A 24 14.47 37.20 -4.21
CA LYS A 24 14.29 38.64 -4.42
C LYS A 24 13.63 39.31 -3.22
N TRP A 25 12.59 38.72 -2.66
CA TRP A 25 11.92 39.24 -1.46
C TRP A 25 12.84 39.22 -0.23
N SER A 26 13.58 38.12 -0.03
CA SER A 26 14.57 37.99 1.05
C SER A 26 15.69 39.03 0.92
N ALA A 27 16.25 39.20 -0.28
CA ALA A 27 17.28 40.20 -0.57
C ALA A 27 16.76 41.63 -0.37
N ALA A 28 15.54 41.93 -0.84
CA ALA A 28 14.92 43.22 -0.62
C ALA A 28 14.72 43.51 0.87
N ALA A 29 14.16 42.57 1.63
CA ALA A 29 13.96 42.71 3.07
C ALA A 29 15.28 42.94 3.84
N GLY A 30 16.32 42.16 3.52
CA GLY A 30 17.65 42.30 4.13
C GLY A 30 18.30 43.66 3.82
N ASN A 31 18.27 44.09 2.56
CA ASN A 31 18.86 45.36 2.14
C ASN A 31 18.11 46.57 2.72
N THR A 32 16.77 46.52 2.77
CA THR A 32 15.97 47.59 3.39
C THR A 32 16.27 47.74 4.87
N ALA A 33 16.44 46.63 5.60
CA ALA A 33 16.83 46.67 7.01
C ALA A 33 18.22 47.31 7.21
N GLY A 34 19.19 46.98 6.36
CA GLY A 34 20.53 47.59 6.39
C GLY A 34 20.53 49.09 6.09
N LEU A 35 19.76 49.54 5.09
CA LEU A 35 19.63 50.96 4.76
C LEU A 35 18.95 51.76 5.87
N ALA A 36 17.86 51.24 6.43
CA ALA A 36 17.19 51.88 7.56
C ALA A 36 18.14 52.11 8.74
N MET A 37 19.07 51.17 8.97
CA MET A 37 20.09 51.28 10.00
C MET A 37 21.14 52.35 9.69
N GLN A 38 21.65 52.42 8.46
CA GLN A 38 22.60 53.46 8.07
C GLN A 38 21.98 54.86 8.23
N ILE A 39 20.70 55.00 7.85
CA ILE A 39 19.94 56.23 8.05
C ILE A 39 19.81 56.56 9.54
N ALA A 40 19.46 55.58 10.38
CA ALA A 40 19.37 55.77 11.83
C ALA A 40 20.73 56.20 12.43
N PHE A 41 21.83 55.56 12.02
CA PHE A 41 23.17 55.91 12.47
C PHE A 41 23.56 57.34 12.08
N ILE A 42 23.35 57.73 10.82
CA ILE A 42 23.63 59.08 10.33
C ILE A 42 22.77 60.11 11.06
N THR A 43 21.49 59.80 11.30
CA THR A 43 20.56 60.68 12.02
C THR A 43 21.02 60.90 13.46
N VAL A 44 21.40 59.82 14.16
CA VAL A 44 21.94 59.90 15.53
C VAL A 44 23.24 60.69 15.57
N LEU A 45 24.14 60.47 14.60
CA LEU A 45 25.41 61.20 14.52
C LEU A 45 25.18 62.69 14.26
N ALA A 46 24.27 63.06 13.36
CA ALA A 46 23.97 64.44 13.02
C ALA A 46 23.29 65.19 14.18
N VAL A 47 22.21 64.62 14.74
CA VAL A 47 21.46 65.23 15.84
C VAL A 47 22.27 65.21 17.14
N GLY A 48 22.94 64.10 17.42
CA GLY A 48 23.80 63.93 18.58
C GLY A 48 25.03 64.85 18.52
N GLY A 49 25.68 64.95 17.36
CA GLY A 49 26.80 65.87 17.13
C GLY A 49 26.41 67.33 17.32
N ALA A 50 25.23 67.74 16.82
CA ALA A 50 24.69 69.08 17.07
C ALA A 50 24.45 69.33 18.58
N ARG A 51 23.94 68.34 19.32
CA ARG A 51 23.72 68.47 20.77
C ARG A 51 25.01 68.53 21.58
N VAL A 52 26.04 67.78 21.18
CA VAL A 52 27.40 67.90 21.75
C VAL A 52 27.95 69.30 21.51
N ALA A 53 27.80 69.85 20.31
CA ALA A 53 28.26 71.20 19.96
C ALA A 53 27.58 72.30 20.80
N THR A 54 26.31 72.11 21.17
CA THR A 54 25.59 73.01 22.09
C THR A 54 25.88 72.79 23.58
N GLY A 55 26.69 71.78 23.93
CA GLY A 55 26.99 71.41 25.32
C GLY A 55 25.86 70.69 26.06
N ALA A 56 24.81 70.28 25.37
CA ALA A 56 23.63 69.63 25.97
C ALA A 56 23.89 68.18 26.39
N ILE A 57 24.86 67.50 25.76
CA ILE A 57 25.31 66.13 26.09
C ILE A 57 26.83 66.06 25.94
N ASP A 58 27.47 65.11 26.63
CA ASP A 58 28.89 64.80 26.48
C ASP A 58 29.15 63.86 25.29
N VAL A 59 30.41 63.83 24.83
CA VAL A 59 30.86 62.97 23.73
C VAL A 59 30.71 61.48 24.07
N GLY A 60 30.89 61.10 25.34
CA GLY A 60 30.74 59.71 25.80
C GLY A 60 29.30 59.21 25.66
N THR A 61 28.31 60.03 25.98
CA THR A 61 26.87 59.72 25.78
C THR A 61 26.54 59.50 24.31
N LEU A 62 27.10 60.30 23.39
CA LEU A 62 26.91 60.09 21.95
C LEU A 62 27.50 58.75 21.48
N VAL A 63 28.73 58.44 21.91
CA VAL A 63 29.39 57.17 21.58
C VAL A 63 28.60 55.97 22.14
N ALA A 64 28.13 56.07 23.38
CA ALA A 64 27.31 55.03 24.00
C ALA A 64 25.99 54.79 23.25
N PHE A 65 25.31 55.88 22.83
CA PHE A 65 24.07 55.76 22.07
C PHE A 65 24.29 55.15 20.67
N LEU A 66 25.38 55.50 19.99
CA LEU A 66 25.76 54.88 18.72
C LEU A 66 26.03 53.37 18.86
N LEU A 67 26.68 52.94 19.95
CA LEU A 67 26.88 51.52 20.25
C LEU A 67 25.56 50.79 20.50
N PHE A 68 24.60 51.42 21.19
CA PHE A 68 23.27 50.84 21.39
C PHE A 68 22.48 50.66 20.09
N VAL A 69 22.62 51.58 19.12
CA VAL A 69 22.03 51.42 17.78
C VAL A 69 22.59 50.17 17.09
N PHE A 70 23.90 49.92 17.19
CA PHE A 70 24.51 48.70 16.65
C PHE A 70 24.05 47.44 17.38
N TYR A 71 23.94 47.46 18.71
CA TYR A 71 23.44 46.32 19.46
C TYR A 71 21.97 45.99 19.18
N LEU A 72 21.17 46.98 18.80
CA LEU A 72 19.76 46.76 18.44
C LEU A 72 19.59 45.98 17.11
N MET A 73 20.64 45.87 16.28
CA MET A 73 20.59 45.18 14.99
C MET A 73 20.29 43.69 15.11
N SER A 74 21.09 42.99 15.93
CA SER A 74 20.99 41.53 16.04
C SER A 74 19.61 41.08 16.58
N PRO A 75 19.05 41.69 17.65
CA PRO A 75 17.71 41.35 18.12
C PRO A 75 16.61 41.60 17.08
N ILE A 76 16.66 42.70 16.31
CA ILE A 76 15.65 42.98 15.27
C ILE A 76 15.68 41.89 14.19
N GLN A 77 16.87 41.52 13.71
CA GLN A 77 17.02 40.45 12.72
C GLN A 77 16.55 39.10 13.25
N GLN A 78 16.84 38.79 14.52
CA GLN A 78 16.37 37.58 15.18
C GLN A 78 14.84 37.53 15.24
N VAL A 79 14.16 38.65 15.54
CA VAL A 79 12.69 38.71 15.56
C VAL A 79 12.11 38.49 14.16
N VAL A 80 12.67 39.11 13.12
CA VAL A 80 12.23 38.91 11.72
C VAL A 80 12.41 37.44 11.30
N GLY A 81 13.56 36.84 11.63
CA GLY A 81 13.82 35.43 11.38
C GLY A 81 12.84 34.51 12.14
N ALA A 82 12.56 34.81 13.40
CA ALA A 82 11.64 34.05 14.24
C ALA A 82 10.22 34.05 13.67
N ILE A 83 9.72 35.17 13.14
CA ILE A 83 8.40 35.24 12.49
C ILE A 83 8.33 34.29 11.29
N THR A 84 9.35 34.28 10.44
CA THR A 84 9.40 33.42 9.25
C THR A 84 9.49 31.94 9.64
N GLN A 85 10.31 31.62 10.64
CA GLN A 85 10.43 30.26 11.16
C GLN A 85 9.12 29.78 11.81
N TYR A 86 8.44 30.66 12.53
CA TYR A 86 7.13 30.38 13.12
C TYR A 86 6.07 30.09 12.05
N GLN A 87 6.02 30.86 10.96
CA GLN A 87 5.09 30.60 9.86
C GLN A 87 5.32 29.23 9.22
N THR A 88 6.59 28.89 8.94
CA THR A 88 6.97 27.58 8.39
C THR A 88 6.60 26.45 9.35
N GLY A 89 6.89 26.63 10.64
CA GLY A 89 6.56 25.66 11.69
C GLY A 89 5.05 25.43 11.83
N ARG A 90 4.24 26.50 11.77
CA ARG A 90 2.77 26.39 11.80
C ARG A 90 2.21 25.63 10.61
N ALA A 91 2.71 25.87 9.40
CA ALA A 91 2.27 25.15 8.21
C ALA A 91 2.63 23.65 8.29
N ALA A 92 3.82 23.33 8.80
CA ALA A 92 4.22 21.93 9.03
C ALA A 92 3.34 21.26 10.10
N LEU A 93 3.05 21.96 11.20
CA LEU A 93 2.16 21.45 12.25
C LEU A 93 0.74 21.20 11.72
N GLY A 94 0.23 22.08 10.85
CA GLY A 94 -1.05 21.88 10.18
C GLY A 94 -1.12 20.55 9.43
N ARG A 95 -0.11 20.25 8.59
CA ARG A 95 -0.04 18.97 7.86
C ARG A 95 0.05 17.75 8.78
N ILE A 96 0.79 17.86 9.89
CA ILE A 96 0.86 16.78 10.89
C ILE A 96 -0.51 16.57 11.53
N GLN A 97 -1.21 17.65 11.90
CA GLN A 97 -2.55 17.57 12.47
C GLN A 97 -3.57 17.00 11.49
N ASP A 98 -3.48 17.37 10.21
CA ASP A 98 -4.35 16.82 9.17
C ASP A 98 -4.15 15.31 9.04
N ALA A 99 -2.89 14.85 9.02
CA ALA A 99 -2.56 13.42 8.98
C ALA A 99 -3.07 12.66 10.22
N LEU A 100 -2.94 13.26 11.42
CA LEU A 100 -3.41 12.67 12.68
C LEU A 100 -4.94 12.64 12.82
N ARG A 101 -5.66 13.45 12.03
CA ARG A 101 -7.13 13.50 12.03
C ARG A 101 -7.78 12.60 10.99
N LEU A 102 -6.98 11.98 10.10
CA LEU A 102 -7.52 11.03 9.13
C LEU A 102 -8.22 9.88 9.86
N PRO A 103 -9.39 9.43 9.39
CA PRO A 103 -10.01 8.21 9.90
C PRO A 103 -9.02 7.06 9.85
N ALA A 104 -8.78 6.43 10.99
CA ALA A 104 -7.87 5.30 11.11
C ALA A 104 -8.65 4.08 11.60
N GLU A 105 -8.24 2.90 11.14
CA GLU A 105 -8.71 1.65 11.74
C GLU A 105 -8.35 1.64 13.23
N PRO A 106 -9.24 1.16 14.11
CA PRO A 106 -8.93 1.04 15.53
C PRO A 106 -7.66 0.20 15.72
N PRO A 107 -6.76 0.56 16.65
CA PRO A 107 -5.55 -0.20 16.88
C PRO A 107 -5.90 -1.64 17.27
N ALA A 108 -5.50 -2.58 16.41
CA ALA A 108 -5.68 -4.00 16.63
C ALA A 108 -4.82 -4.46 17.82
N ARG A 109 -5.41 -5.28 18.70
CA ARG A 109 -4.62 -6.05 19.66
C ARG A 109 -4.05 -7.27 18.96
N PRO A 110 -2.84 -7.75 19.31
CA PRO A 110 -2.35 -9.03 18.80
C PRO A 110 -3.37 -10.13 19.10
N VAL A 111 -3.80 -10.84 18.05
CA VAL A 111 -4.74 -11.96 18.14
C VAL A 111 -3.97 -13.24 17.83
N PRO A 112 -4.21 -14.35 18.57
CA PRO A 112 -3.62 -15.62 18.21
C PRO A 112 -3.99 -16.02 16.79
N LEU A 113 -3.01 -16.55 16.06
CA LEU A 113 -3.26 -17.20 14.77
C LEU A 113 -4.16 -18.43 14.96
N PRO A 114 -4.91 -18.85 13.92
CA PRO A 114 -5.69 -20.08 13.96
C PRO A 114 -4.86 -21.28 14.43
N SER A 115 -5.43 -22.12 15.28
CA SER A 115 -4.79 -23.35 15.75
C SER A 115 -4.39 -24.25 14.57
N PRO A 116 -3.30 -25.04 14.68
CA PRO A 116 -2.95 -26.00 13.64
C PRO A 116 -4.13 -26.95 13.38
N GLY A 117 -4.50 -27.14 12.11
CA GLY A 117 -5.67 -27.96 11.73
C GLY A 117 -7.03 -27.30 11.96
N ALA A 118 -7.08 -25.97 12.17
CA ALA A 118 -8.35 -25.24 12.23
C ALA A 118 -9.22 -25.54 11.00
N ARG A 119 -10.53 -25.68 11.21
CA ARG A 119 -11.48 -26.00 10.15
C ARG A 119 -11.43 -24.95 9.04
N PRO A 120 -11.37 -25.31 7.74
CA PRO A 120 -11.45 -24.36 6.64
C PRO A 120 -12.70 -23.50 6.73
N ALA A 121 -12.58 -22.22 6.36
CA ALA A 121 -13.67 -21.28 6.47
C ALA A 121 -14.61 -21.39 5.25
N SER A 122 -15.91 -21.24 5.47
CA SER A 122 -16.88 -21.01 4.39
C SER A 122 -17.19 -19.53 4.26
N VAL A 123 -17.49 -19.06 3.06
CA VAL A 123 -17.82 -17.64 2.80
C VAL A 123 -19.11 -17.57 2.00
N ALA A 124 -20.03 -16.67 2.37
CA ALA A 124 -21.24 -16.42 1.60
C ALA A 124 -21.47 -14.93 1.39
N PHE A 125 -21.93 -14.58 0.20
CA PHE A 125 -22.39 -13.24 -0.19
C PHE A 125 -23.91 -13.31 -0.39
N HIS A 126 -24.64 -12.36 0.20
CA HIS A 126 -26.09 -12.25 0.12
C HIS A 126 -26.52 -10.84 -0.32
N ASP A 127 -27.01 -10.71 -1.56
CA ASP A 127 -27.42 -9.45 -2.22
C ASP A 127 -26.43 -8.28 -2.02
N VAL A 128 -25.13 -8.56 -2.13
CA VAL A 128 -24.09 -7.56 -1.84
C VAL A 128 -24.06 -6.49 -2.92
N ARG A 129 -24.16 -5.22 -2.48
CA ARG A 129 -24.01 -4.03 -3.31
C ARG A 129 -22.89 -3.17 -2.76
N PHE A 130 -22.04 -2.66 -3.64
CA PHE A 130 -20.86 -1.91 -3.21
C PHE A 130 -20.43 -0.87 -4.24
N ARG A 131 -19.93 0.27 -3.74
CA ARG A 131 -19.24 1.33 -4.46
C ARG A 131 -18.08 1.85 -3.59
N TYR A 132 -17.00 2.29 -4.21
CA TYR A 132 -15.80 2.76 -3.48
C TYR A 132 -15.99 4.11 -2.79
N ALA A 133 -16.85 4.97 -3.34
CA ALA A 133 -17.20 6.26 -2.77
C ALA A 133 -18.63 6.63 -3.19
N ASP A 134 -19.25 7.56 -2.46
CA ASP A 134 -20.65 7.92 -2.69
C ASP A 134 -20.92 8.56 -4.06
N ASP A 135 -19.91 9.21 -4.63
CA ASP A 135 -19.91 9.85 -5.94
C ASP A 135 -19.49 8.91 -7.09
N LEU A 136 -19.03 7.69 -6.77
CA LEU A 136 -18.62 6.68 -7.75
C LEU A 136 -19.74 5.68 -8.06
N PRO A 137 -19.76 5.10 -9.28
CA PRO A 137 -20.74 4.07 -9.63
C PRO A 137 -20.57 2.81 -8.78
N TYR A 138 -21.67 2.07 -8.63
CA TYR A 138 -21.65 0.74 -8.03
C TYR A 138 -20.79 -0.21 -8.86
N ILE A 139 -19.95 -0.98 -8.16
CA ILE A 139 -19.14 -2.07 -8.70
C ILE A 139 -19.84 -3.42 -8.50
N HIS A 140 -20.61 -3.57 -7.42
CA HIS A 140 -21.44 -4.75 -7.19
C HIS A 140 -22.92 -4.37 -7.14
N HIS A 141 -23.75 -5.14 -7.85
CA HIS A 141 -25.18 -4.90 -8.04
C HIS A 141 -26.05 -6.09 -7.60
N GLY A 142 -25.83 -6.56 -6.36
CA GLY A 142 -26.58 -7.69 -5.80
C GLY A 142 -25.87 -9.02 -6.00
N VAL A 143 -24.57 -9.05 -5.69
CA VAL A 143 -23.74 -10.26 -5.79
C VAL A 143 -24.13 -11.25 -4.70
N SER A 144 -24.49 -12.47 -5.13
CA SER A 144 -24.82 -13.57 -4.23
C SER A 144 -24.16 -14.86 -4.69
N PHE A 145 -23.40 -15.51 -3.80
CA PHE A 145 -22.77 -16.80 -4.04
C PHE A 145 -22.30 -17.41 -2.73
N GLU A 146 -22.01 -18.72 -2.75
CA GLU A 146 -21.45 -19.44 -1.61
C GLU A 146 -20.16 -20.18 -1.99
N VAL A 147 -19.16 -20.01 -1.14
CA VAL A 147 -17.90 -20.74 -1.16
C VAL A 147 -17.90 -21.75 -0.02
N PRO A 148 -17.92 -23.06 -0.33
CA PRO A 148 -17.92 -24.09 0.70
C PRO A 148 -16.59 -24.09 1.47
N ALA A 149 -16.63 -24.64 2.69
CA ALA A 149 -15.41 -24.91 3.42
C ALA A 149 -14.60 -26.00 2.70
N ARG A 150 -13.30 -25.73 2.47
CA ARG A 150 -12.34 -26.55 1.71
C ARG A 150 -12.65 -26.61 0.21
N GLY A 151 -11.60 -26.80 -0.59
CA GLY A 151 -11.68 -26.81 -2.04
C GLY A 151 -11.34 -25.45 -2.64
N MET A 152 -11.41 -25.39 -3.96
CA MET A 152 -11.02 -24.21 -4.75
C MET A 152 -12.21 -23.61 -5.48
N THR A 153 -12.46 -22.33 -5.25
CA THR A 153 -13.43 -21.53 -6.01
C THR A 153 -12.71 -20.48 -6.86
N ALA A 154 -12.92 -20.51 -8.18
CA ALA A 154 -12.35 -19.54 -9.10
C ALA A 154 -13.35 -18.44 -9.47
N PHE A 155 -12.90 -17.19 -9.53
CA PHE A 155 -13.64 -16.06 -10.06
C PHE A 155 -13.12 -15.71 -11.44
N VAL A 156 -14.02 -15.66 -12.41
CA VAL A 156 -13.71 -15.38 -13.82
C VAL A 156 -14.68 -14.35 -14.38
N GLY A 157 -14.24 -13.61 -15.38
CA GLY A 157 -15.05 -12.57 -16.00
C GLY A 157 -14.18 -11.45 -16.58
N PRO A 158 -14.77 -10.53 -17.36
CA PRO A 158 -14.06 -9.40 -17.94
C PRO A 158 -13.34 -8.54 -16.87
N SER A 159 -12.34 -7.78 -17.31
CA SER A 159 -11.72 -6.76 -16.46
C SER A 159 -12.78 -5.74 -16.02
N GLY A 160 -12.76 -5.36 -14.75
CA GLY A 160 -13.78 -4.47 -14.17
C GLY A 160 -15.08 -5.16 -13.72
N ALA A 161 -15.22 -6.49 -13.84
CA ALA A 161 -16.40 -7.21 -13.34
C ALA A 161 -16.55 -7.25 -11.80
N GLY A 162 -15.59 -6.70 -11.05
CA GLY A 162 -15.61 -6.66 -9.58
C GLY A 162 -14.93 -7.83 -8.87
N LYS A 163 -14.11 -8.64 -9.57
CA LYS A 163 -13.46 -9.84 -9.01
C LYS A 163 -12.54 -9.53 -7.81
N THR A 164 -11.57 -8.62 -7.97
CA THR A 164 -10.67 -8.18 -6.90
C THR A 164 -11.43 -7.49 -5.76
N THR A 165 -12.52 -6.78 -6.07
CA THR A 165 -13.38 -6.16 -5.07
C THR A 165 -14.04 -7.18 -4.14
N VAL A 166 -14.31 -8.41 -4.60
CA VAL A 166 -14.75 -9.52 -3.73
C VAL A 166 -13.73 -9.76 -2.61
N PHE A 167 -12.43 -9.78 -2.92
CA PHE A 167 -11.38 -10.02 -1.93
C PHE A 167 -11.27 -8.85 -0.95
N SER A 168 -11.30 -7.61 -1.44
CA SER A 168 -11.28 -6.43 -0.58
C SER A 168 -12.45 -6.38 0.41
N LEU A 169 -13.62 -6.88 0.01
CA LEU A 169 -14.80 -6.99 0.87
C LEU A 169 -14.66 -8.14 1.90
N ILE A 170 -14.11 -9.28 1.51
CA ILE A 170 -13.83 -10.41 2.42
C ILE A 170 -12.82 -10.01 3.51
N GLU A 171 -11.79 -9.26 3.15
CA GLU A 171 -10.78 -8.74 4.08
C GLU A 171 -11.26 -7.53 4.89
N ARG A 172 -12.48 -7.06 4.60
CA ARG A 172 -13.09 -5.88 5.22
C ARG A 172 -12.19 -4.65 5.12
N PHE A 173 -11.53 -4.48 3.96
CA PHE A 173 -10.96 -3.18 3.58
C PHE A 173 -12.05 -2.17 3.25
N TYR A 174 -13.21 -2.68 2.85
CA TYR A 174 -14.43 -1.92 2.68
C TYR A 174 -15.60 -2.71 3.25
N ASP A 175 -16.61 -2.00 3.77
CA ASP A 175 -17.89 -2.58 4.11
C ASP A 175 -18.85 -2.48 2.91
N PRO A 176 -19.73 -3.49 2.70
CA PRO A 176 -20.72 -3.42 1.64
C PRO A 176 -21.71 -2.27 1.89
N SER A 177 -22.15 -1.62 0.81
CA SER A 177 -23.17 -0.55 0.89
C SER A 177 -24.57 -1.10 1.20
N ALA A 178 -24.84 -2.34 0.80
CA ALA A 178 -26.03 -3.11 1.17
C ALA A 178 -25.75 -4.61 1.02
N GLY A 179 -26.60 -5.45 1.62
CA GLY A 179 -26.43 -6.90 1.66
C GLY A 179 -25.50 -7.33 2.80
N GLU A 180 -25.14 -8.60 2.81
CA GLU A 180 -24.34 -9.20 3.88
C GLU A 180 -23.29 -10.16 3.34
N ILE A 181 -22.12 -10.17 4.00
CA ILE A 181 -21.07 -11.15 3.77
C ILE A 181 -20.86 -11.90 5.08
N THR A 182 -20.82 -13.22 5.02
CA THR A 182 -20.60 -14.07 6.20
C THR A 182 -19.36 -14.95 6.04
N LEU A 183 -18.68 -15.21 7.16
CA LEU A 183 -17.62 -16.21 7.29
C LEU A 183 -18.06 -17.22 8.35
N ASP A 184 -18.19 -18.49 7.94
CA ASP A 184 -18.81 -19.57 8.73
C ASP A 184 -20.23 -19.24 9.24
N GLY A 185 -21.01 -18.54 8.41
CA GLY A 185 -22.38 -18.12 8.74
C GLY A 185 -22.45 -16.93 9.71
N ARG A 186 -21.31 -16.41 10.18
CA ARG A 186 -21.25 -15.19 10.99
C ARG A 186 -20.95 -13.97 10.14
N SER A 187 -21.73 -12.91 10.31
CA SER A 187 -21.55 -11.64 9.60
C SER A 187 -20.14 -11.08 9.74
N LEU A 188 -19.51 -10.65 8.65
CA LEU A 188 -18.18 -10.01 8.69
C LEU A 188 -18.17 -8.74 9.56
N ALA A 189 -19.30 -8.04 9.66
CA ALA A 189 -19.44 -6.84 10.49
C ALA A 189 -19.30 -7.14 12.00
N GLU A 190 -19.59 -8.37 12.43
CA GLU A 190 -19.50 -8.78 13.83
C GLU A 190 -18.09 -9.23 14.24
N TRP A 191 -17.20 -9.50 13.27
CA TRP A 191 -15.85 -9.92 13.56
C TRP A 191 -15.00 -8.75 14.06
N GLU A 192 -14.10 -9.04 14.99
CA GLU A 192 -12.97 -8.15 15.26
C GLU A 192 -11.97 -8.25 14.08
N LEU A 193 -11.54 -7.11 13.54
CA LEU A 193 -10.80 -7.06 12.26
C LEU A 193 -9.52 -7.90 12.29
N ALA A 194 -8.77 -7.84 13.38
CA ALA A 194 -7.52 -8.58 13.47
C ALA A 194 -7.77 -10.10 13.54
N SER A 195 -8.82 -10.53 14.23
CA SER A 195 -9.27 -11.93 14.28
C SER A 195 -9.70 -12.42 12.89
N LEU A 196 -10.46 -11.62 12.14
CA LEU A 196 -10.87 -11.94 10.76
C LEU A 196 -9.64 -12.09 9.85
N ARG A 197 -8.76 -11.08 9.82
CA ARG A 197 -7.57 -11.05 8.96
C ARG A 197 -6.46 -12.01 9.42
N ALA A 198 -6.53 -12.54 10.65
CA ALA A 198 -5.68 -13.64 11.10
C ALA A 198 -6.09 -14.99 10.49
N ALA A 199 -7.38 -15.17 10.18
CA ALA A 199 -7.89 -16.36 9.51
C ALA A 199 -7.69 -16.34 7.98
N ILE A 200 -7.32 -15.19 7.41
CA ILE A 200 -7.18 -14.98 5.96
C ILE A 200 -5.69 -14.90 5.59
N GLY A 201 -5.30 -15.69 4.59
CA GLY A 201 -4.05 -15.53 3.86
C GLY A 201 -4.36 -14.83 2.54
N TYR A 202 -3.66 -13.75 2.23
CA TYR A 202 -3.82 -13.01 0.98
C TYR A 202 -2.51 -13.02 0.21
N VAL A 203 -2.60 -13.34 -1.08
CA VAL A 203 -1.48 -13.33 -2.02
C VAL A 203 -1.85 -12.40 -3.15
N GLU A 204 -1.22 -11.23 -3.14
CA GLU A 204 -1.34 -10.21 -4.17
C GLU A 204 -0.68 -10.65 -5.48
N GLN A 205 -1.13 -10.07 -6.58
CA GLN A 205 -0.61 -10.25 -7.93
C GLN A 205 0.90 -10.02 -8.04
N ASP A 206 1.42 -8.93 -7.48
CA ASP A 206 2.83 -8.55 -7.62
C ASP A 206 3.77 -9.23 -6.59
N ALA A 207 3.20 -9.96 -5.63
CA ALA A 207 3.92 -10.71 -4.59
C ALA A 207 5.14 -9.96 -4.01
N PRO A 208 4.94 -8.80 -3.34
CA PRO A 208 6.05 -7.97 -2.91
C PRO A 208 6.92 -8.69 -1.86
N VAL A 209 8.23 -8.68 -2.11
CA VAL A 209 9.28 -9.18 -1.24
C VAL A 209 9.98 -7.98 -0.59
N LEU A 210 10.07 -7.98 0.74
CA LEU A 210 10.70 -6.94 1.53
C LEU A 210 12.23 -7.09 1.51
N SER A 211 12.92 -5.99 1.73
CA SER A 211 14.36 -6.01 1.97
C SER A 211 14.66 -6.81 3.23
N GLY A 212 15.47 -7.86 3.11
CA GLY A 212 15.81 -8.77 4.21
C GLY A 212 16.32 -10.10 3.67
N SER A 213 16.46 -11.09 4.56
CA SER A 213 16.72 -12.47 4.18
C SER A 213 15.46 -13.13 3.62
N LEU A 214 15.63 -14.32 3.01
CA LEU A 214 14.49 -15.16 2.63
C LEU A 214 13.69 -15.58 3.88
N ARG A 215 14.37 -15.88 4.99
CA ARG A 215 13.75 -16.18 6.29
C ARG A 215 12.86 -15.04 6.79
N ASP A 216 13.37 -13.81 6.79
CA ASP A 216 12.61 -12.63 7.26
C ASP A 216 11.32 -12.44 6.47
N ASN A 217 11.39 -12.68 5.16
CA ASN A 217 10.23 -12.58 4.28
C ASN A 217 9.19 -13.67 4.57
N LEU A 218 9.63 -14.91 4.79
CA LEU A 218 8.74 -16.03 5.09
C LEU A 218 8.06 -15.85 6.46
N LEU A 219 8.82 -15.42 7.47
CA LEU A 219 8.36 -15.31 8.85
C LEU A 219 7.66 -13.97 9.17
N LEU A 220 7.52 -13.06 8.20
CA LEU A 220 6.89 -11.75 8.40
C LEU A 220 5.51 -11.83 9.07
N GLY A 221 4.68 -12.79 8.66
CA GLY A 221 3.31 -12.95 9.17
C GLY A 221 3.18 -13.82 10.42
N ASN A 222 4.24 -14.55 10.77
CA ASN A 222 4.31 -15.44 11.93
C ASN A 222 5.78 -15.61 12.36
N PRO A 223 6.35 -14.62 13.10
CA PRO A 223 7.76 -14.63 13.48
C PRO A 223 8.16 -15.83 14.34
N GLU A 224 7.21 -16.36 15.10
CA GLU A 224 7.37 -17.48 16.04
C GLU A 224 7.04 -18.84 15.39
N ALA A 225 7.00 -18.94 14.06
CA ALA A 225 6.78 -20.22 13.40
C ALA A 225 7.93 -21.19 13.73
N ASP A 226 7.59 -22.40 14.17
CA ASP A 226 8.58 -23.43 14.44
C ASP A 226 9.24 -23.95 13.15
N GLU A 227 10.47 -24.45 13.27
CA GLU A 227 11.24 -24.99 12.14
C GLU A 227 10.54 -26.15 11.42
N GLY A 228 9.71 -26.93 12.13
CA GLY A 228 8.93 -28.02 11.54
C GLY A 228 7.85 -27.48 10.60
N THR A 229 7.10 -26.47 11.05
CA THR A 229 6.12 -25.75 10.23
C THR A 229 6.79 -25.07 9.04
N LEU A 230 7.94 -24.41 9.24
CA LEU A 230 8.70 -23.78 8.16
C LEU A 230 9.11 -24.80 7.10
N THR A 231 9.70 -25.91 7.50
CA THR A 231 10.11 -27.00 6.60
C THR A 231 8.93 -27.59 5.83
N ALA A 232 7.80 -27.81 6.51
CA ALA A 232 6.59 -28.32 5.85
C ALA A 232 6.07 -27.37 4.77
N VAL A 233 6.04 -26.06 5.06
CA VAL A 233 5.60 -25.05 4.09
C VAL A 233 6.57 -24.91 2.92
N LEU A 234 7.89 -24.93 3.17
CA LEU A 234 8.89 -24.90 2.10
C LEU A 234 8.71 -26.07 1.13
N LYS A 235 8.40 -27.26 1.66
CA LYS A 235 8.08 -28.45 0.86
C LYS A 235 6.79 -28.31 0.06
N THR A 236 5.70 -27.88 0.69
CA THR A 236 4.40 -27.66 0.02
C THR A 236 4.52 -26.62 -1.11
N THR A 237 5.34 -25.60 -0.90
CA THR A 237 5.59 -24.52 -1.87
C THR A 237 6.78 -24.77 -2.78
N ARG A 238 7.41 -25.96 -2.72
CA ARG A 238 8.57 -26.36 -3.54
C ARG A 238 9.73 -25.36 -3.49
N LEU A 239 9.86 -24.62 -2.38
CA LEU A 239 10.93 -23.67 -2.15
C LEU A 239 12.22 -24.34 -1.66
N ASP A 240 12.19 -25.62 -1.30
CA ASP A 240 13.39 -26.39 -0.89
C ASP A 240 14.52 -26.27 -1.93
N SER A 241 14.18 -26.45 -3.21
CA SER A 241 15.14 -26.34 -4.33
C SER A 241 15.72 -24.93 -4.51
N LEU A 242 14.96 -23.89 -4.13
CA LEU A 242 15.46 -22.52 -4.11
C LEU A 242 16.43 -22.35 -2.95
N VAL A 243 16.04 -22.79 -1.75
CA VAL A 243 16.88 -22.69 -0.55
C VAL A 243 18.21 -23.41 -0.77
N GLU A 244 18.21 -24.61 -1.34
CA GLU A 244 19.43 -25.37 -1.66
C GLU A 244 20.35 -24.65 -2.67
N ARG A 245 19.77 -23.94 -3.65
CA ARG A 245 20.53 -23.20 -4.67
C ARG A 245 21.12 -21.88 -4.15
N LEU A 246 20.51 -21.29 -3.13
CA LEU A 246 20.94 -19.99 -2.62
C LEU A 246 22.21 -20.12 -1.76
N PRO A 247 23.18 -19.20 -1.89
CA PRO A 247 24.51 -19.31 -1.27
C PRO A 247 24.49 -19.38 0.26
N SER A 248 23.45 -18.85 0.91
CA SER A 248 23.28 -18.90 2.36
C SER A 248 21.93 -19.47 2.76
N GLY A 249 21.30 -20.25 1.87
CA GLY A 249 19.97 -20.80 2.09
C GLY A 249 18.96 -19.74 2.48
N LEU A 250 18.26 -19.97 3.60
CA LEU A 250 17.25 -19.06 4.16
C LEU A 250 17.80 -17.70 4.57
N GLU A 251 19.09 -17.60 4.92
CA GLU A 251 19.73 -16.35 5.32
C GLU A 251 20.17 -15.49 4.12
N THR A 252 19.91 -15.95 2.90
CA THR A 252 20.27 -15.21 1.70
C THR A 252 19.45 -13.94 1.58
N LEU A 253 20.14 -12.81 1.46
CA LEU A 253 19.52 -11.50 1.24
C LEU A 253 18.91 -11.42 -0.16
N VAL A 254 17.58 -11.36 -0.25
CA VAL A 254 16.80 -11.39 -1.51
C VAL A 254 16.73 -10.03 -2.23
N GLY A 255 17.16 -8.96 -1.57
CA GLY A 255 17.24 -7.60 -2.13
C GLY A 255 15.89 -6.86 -2.15
N HIS A 256 15.92 -5.55 -2.39
CA HIS A 256 14.70 -4.72 -2.45
C HIS A 256 13.78 -5.22 -3.58
N ARG A 257 12.50 -5.47 -3.28
CA ARG A 257 11.51 -6.07 -4.21
C ARG A 257 11.89 -7.48 -4.71
N GLY A 258 12.81 -8.17 -4.04
CA GLY A 258 13.19 -9.54 -4.41
C GLY A 258 13.90 -9.63 -5.77
N THR A 259 14.72 -8.64 -6.13
CA THR A 259 15.45 -8.61 -7.43
C THR A 259 16.31 -9.84 -7.70
N LYS A 260 16.68 -10.61 -6.67
CA LYS A 260 17.44 -11.86 -6.82
C LYS A 260 16.58 -13.10 -7.02
N LEU A 261 15.26 -12.95 -7.07
CA LEU A 261 14.30 -14.03 -7.26
C LEU A 261 13.60 -13.85 -8.62
N SER A 262 13.40 -14.95 -9.33
CA SER A 262 12.49 -15.01 -10.49
C SER A 262 11.04 -14.70 -10.07
N GLY A 263 10.18 -14.36 -11.04
CA GLY A 263 8.76 -14.13 -10.76
C GLY A 263 8.07 -15.31 -10.06
N GLY A 264 8.35 -16.54 -10.51
CA GLY A 264 7.81 -17.76 -9.91
C GLY A 264 8.27 -18.00 -8.48
N GLU A 265 9.53 -17.70 -8.17
CA GLU A 265 10.04 -17.80 -6.81
C GLU A 265 9.41 -16.77 -5.90
N ARG A 266 9.27 -15.51 -6.33
CA ARG A 266 8.59 -14.46 -5.56
C ARG A 266 7.16 -14.86 -5.22
N GLN A 267 6.43 -15.42 -6.18
CA GLN A 267 5.06 -15.89 -5.95
C GLN A 267 4.98 -17.02 -4.94
N ARG A 268 5.86 -18.03 -5.07
CA ARG A 268 5.90 -19.16 -4.13
C ARG A 268 6.32 -18.70 -2.73
N VAL A 269 7.20 -17.71 -2.61
CA VAL A 269 7.53 -17.05 -1.33
C VAL A 269 6.31 -16.34 -0.75
N ALA A 270 5.52 -15.62 -1.55
CA ALA A 270 4.29 -14.98 -1.06
C ALA A 270 3.24 -15.99 -0.59
N ILE A 271 3.08 -17.11 -1.30
CA ILE A 271 2.22 -18.22 -0.85
C ILE A 271 2.75 -18.85 0.43
N ALA A 272 4.04 -19.13 0.50
CA ALA A 272 4.66 -19.70 1.71
C ALA A 272 4.43 -18.78 2.92
N ARG A 273 4.65 -17.47 2.76
CA ARG A 273 4.36 -16.44 3.76
C ARG A 273 2.89 -16.46 4.19
N ALA A 274 1.96 -16.60 3.24
CA ALA A 274 0.53 -16.72 3.57
C ALA A 274 0.23 -18.01 4.34
N LEU A 275 0.79 -19.16 3.93
CA LEU A 275 0.58 -20.46 4.57
C LEU A 275 1.18 -20.55 5.98
N LEU A 276 2.31 -19.88 6.24
CA LEU A 276 2.94 -19.83 7.57
C LEU A 276 2.05 -19.17 8.63
N ARG A 277 1.07 -18.35 8.21
CA ARG A 277 0.03 -17.80 9.10
C ARG A 277 -1.08 -18.79 9.43
N ARG A 278 -1.07 -19.99 8.84
CA ARG A 278 -2.09 -21.05 9.00
C ARG A 278 -3.51 -20.55 8.67
N PRO A 279 -3.72 -20.00 7.47
CA PRO A 279 -5.01 -19.41 7.10
C PRO A 279 -6.09 -20.48 7.00
N ARG A 280 -7.32 -20.11 7.38
CA ARG A 280 -8.53 -20.92 7.15
C ARG A 280 -9.12 -20.65 5.76
N LEU A 281 -8.78 -19.48 5.19
CA LEU A 281 -9.18 -18.97 3.89
C LEU A 281 -7.95 -18.39 3.18
N LEU A 282 -7.61 -18.89 2.00
CA LEU A 282 -6.53 -18.37 1.17
C LEU A 282 -7.11 -17.66 -0.06
N LEU A 283 -6.74 -16.40 -0.24
CA LEU A 283 -7.13 -15.55 -1.37
C LEU A 283 -5.92 -15.39 -2.29
N LEU A 284 -6.08 -15.72 -3.57
CA LEU A 284 -5.04 -15.66 -4.60
C LEU A 284 -5.48 -14.70 -5.71
N ASP A 285 -4.94 -13.49 -5.75
CA ASP A 285 -5.29 -12.50 -6.77
C ASP A 285 -4.30 -12.57 -7.93
N GLU A 286 -4.73 -13.10 -9.08
CA GLU A 286 -3.92 -13.23 -10.30
C GLU A 286 -2.53 -13.87 -10.13
N ALA A 287 -2.38 -14.79 -9.18
CA ALA A 287 -1.09 -15.33 -8.77
C ALA A 287 -0.26 -16.03 -9.89
N THR A 288 -0.85 -16.32 -11.05
CA THR A 288 -0.20 -17.02 -12.18
C THR A 288 0.11 -16.12 -13.39
N SER A 289 -0.22 -14.82 -13.37
CA SER A 289 -0.23 -14.02 -14.61
C SER A 289 1.17 -13.70 -15.18
N GLN A 290 2.20 -13.66 -14.33
CA GLN A 290 3.58 -13.27 -14.70
C GLN A 290 4.56 -14.47 -14.81
N LEU A 291 4.06 -15.70 -14.87
CA LEU A 291 4.90 -16.90 -14.82
C LEU A 291 5.13 -17.55 -16.18
N ASP A 292 6.32 -18.13 -16.36
CA ASP A 292 6.58 -19.11 -17.42
C ASP A 292 5.84 -20.43 -17.14
N ALA A 293 5.67 -21.26 -18.17
CA ALA A 293 4.86 -22.48 -18.10
C ALA A 293 5.35 -23.50 -17.04
N VAL A 294 6.65 -23.58 -16.78
CA VAL A 294 7.23 -24.51 -15.79
C VAL A 294 6.91 -24.04 -14.37
N ASN A 295 7.11 -22.74 -14.12
CA ASN A 295 6.77 -22.12 -12.85
C ASN A 295 5.26 -22.11 -12.61
N GLU A 296 4.45 -21.95 -13.65
CA GLU A 296 2.99 -22.04 -13.59
C GLU A 296 2.54 -23.45 -13.17
N ALA A 297 3.09 -24.51 -13.76
CA ALA A 297 2.77 -25.88 -13.39
C ALA A 297 3.16 -26.18 -11.93
N ALA A 298 4.31 -25.69 -11.48
CA ALA A 298 4.73 -25.87 -10.09
C ALA A 298 3.81 -25.15 -9.11
N LEU A 299 3.43 -23.90 -9.43
CA LEU A 299 2.49 -23.11 -8.65
C LEU A 299 1.11 -23.77 -8.59
N ARG A 300 0.64 -24.24 -9.73
CA ARG A 300 -0.63 -24.93 -9.90
C ARG A 300 -0.75 -26.12 -8.95
N ASP A 301 0.27 -26.98 -8.92
CA ASP A 301 0.28 -28.15 -8.04
C ASP A 301 0.31 -27.74 -6.56
N THR A 302 1.07 -26.71 -6.18
CA THR A 302 1.07 -26.16 -4.81
C THR A 302 -0.32 -25.68 -4.41
N VAL A 303 -1.03 -24.94 -5.28
CA VAL A 303 -2.39 -24.46 -5.00
C VAL A 303 -3.37 -25.63 -4.84
N ALA A 304 -3.27 -26.63 -5.71
CA ALA A 304 -4.09 -27.85 -5.62
C ALA A 304 -3.84 -28.61 -4.31
N ASP A 305 -2.59 -28.67 -3.84
CA ASP A 305 -2.23 -29.30 -2.57
C ASP A 305 -2.83 -28.55 -1.37
N VAL A 306 -2.82 -27.22 -1.40
CA VAL A 306 -3.39 -26.37 -0.36
C VAL A 306 -4.93 -26.46 -0.33
N ALA A 307 -5.58 -26.51 -1.50
CA ALA A 307 -7.04 -26.60 -1.59
C ALA A 307 -7.63 -27.86 -0.95
N ARG A 308 -6.83 -28.92 -0.77
CA ARG A 308 -7.25 -30.14 -0.07
C ARG A 308 -7.42 -29.96 1.44
N THR A 309 -6.81 -28.95 2.04
CA THR A 309 -6.84 -28.73 3.49
C THR A 309 -7.34 -27.35 3.88
N THR A 310 -7.43 -26.42 2.94
CA THR A 310 -7.80 -25.02 3.16
C THR A 310 -8.83 -24.57 2.11
N THR A 311 -9.68 -23.60 2.42
CA THR A 311 -10.56 -22.98 1.43
C THR A 311 -9.73 -22.01 0.59
N VAL A 312 -9.74 -22.19 -0.74
CA VAL A 312 -8.97 -21.35 -1.66
C VAL A 312 -9.93 -20.60 -2.59
N LEU A 313 -9.79 -19.28 -2.65
CA LEU A 313 -10.45 -18.43 -3.65
C LEU A 313 -9.38 -17.87 -4.56
N VAL A 314 -9.61 -17.96 -5.86
CA VAL A 314 -8.65 -17.48 -6.86
C VAL A 314 -9.34 -16.58 -7.88
N VAL A 315 -8.79 -15.39 -8.11
CA VAL A 315 -9.13 -14.60 -9.30
C VAL A 315 -8.20 -15.06 -10.41
N ALA A 316 -8.77 -15.68 -11.45
CA ALA A 316 -7.98 -16.36 -12.45
C ALA A 316 -8.18 -15.75 -13.85
N HIS A 317 -7.04 -15.51 -14.52
CA HIS A 317 -6.95 -15.11 -15.93
C HIS A 317 -6.30 -16.20 -16.81
N ARG A 318 -6.02 -17.40 -16.26
CA ARG A 318 -5.47 -18.57 -16.97
C ARG A 318 -6.40 -19.78 -16.88
N LEU A 319 -6.61 -20.49 -17.99
CA LEU A 319 -7.49 -21.67 -18.07
C LEU A 319 -7.05 -22.80 -17.15
N SER A 320 -5.74 -23.02 -17.09
CA SER A 320 -5.07 -24.03 -16.28
C SER A 320 -5.50 -23.96 -14.81
N THR A 321 -5.72 -22.74 -14.30
CA THR A 321 -6.11 -22.48 -12.91
C THR A 321 -7.62 -22.63 -12.75
N VAL A 322 -8.41 -22.15 -13.71
CA VAL A 322 -9.87 -22.20 -13.69
C VAL A 322 -10.40 -23.64 -13.79
N THR A 323 -9.82 -24.46 -14.67
CA THR A 323 -10.26 -25.84 -14.94
C THR A 323 -10.09 -26.78 -13.75
N MET A 324 -9.17 -26.46 -12.84
CA MET A 324 -8.96 -27.21 -11.61
C MET A 324 -9.94 -26.84 -10.49
N ALA A 325 -10.69 -25.74 -10.63
CA ALA A 325 -11.56 -25.27 -9.57
C ALA A 325 -12.75 -26.22 -9.41
N ASP A 326 -13.04 -26.57 -8.15
CA ASP A 326 -14.24 -27.34 -7.80
C ASP A 326 -15.51 -26.55 -8.14
N ARG A 327 -15.40 -25.23 -8.11
CA ARG A 327 -16.48 -24.29 -8.45
C ARG A 327 -15.92 -23.05 -9.12
N ILE A 328 -16.66 -22.52 -10.09
CA ILE A 328 -16.33 -21.31 -10.81
C ILE A 328 -17.50 -20.34 -10.67
N VAL A 329 -17.21 -19.11 -10.29
CA VAL A 329 -18.15 -17.98 -10.24
C VAL A 329 -17.84 -17.07 -11.40
N VAL A 330 -18.74 -17.03 -12.38
CA VAL A 330 -18.65 -16.14 -13.54
C VAL A 330 -19.28 -14.80 -13.15
N MET A 331 -18.47 -13.74 -13.18
CA MET A 331 -18.90 -12.38 -12.88
C MET A 331 -18.96 -11.54 -14.16
N ASP A 332 -20.00 -10.74 -14.27
CA ASP A 332 -20.19 -9.82 -15.39
C ASP A 332 -20.92 -8.57 -14.90
N ALA A 333 -20.41 -7.39 -15.27
CA ALA A 333 -20.95 -6.08 -14.88
C ALA A 333 -21.40 -6.01 -13.40
N GLY A 334 -20.56 -6.47 -12.47
CA GLY A 334 -20.84 -6.40 -11.05
C GLY A 334 -21.91 -7.36 -10.51
N ARG A 335 -22.25 -8.42 -11.25
CA ARG A 335 -23.22 -9.44 -10.86
C ARG A 335 -22.65 -10.83 -11.02
N VAL A 336 -23.18 -11.79 -10.27
CA VAL A 336 -22.93 -13.22 -10.51
C VAL A 336 -23.82 -13.66 -11.67
N ARG A 337 -23.19 -14.06 -12.76
CA ARG A 337 -23.87 -14.51 -13.98
C ARG A 337 -24.17 -15.99 -13.94
N ALA A 338 -23.19 -16.80 -13.54
CA ALA A 338 -23.31 -18.24 -13.47
C ALA A 338 -22.37 -18.82 -12.40
N VAL A 339 -22.74 -19.97 -11.85
CA VAL A 339 -21.93 -20.74 -10.91
C VAL A 339 -21.97 -22.20 -11.31
N GLY A 340 -20.82 -22.85 -11.43
CA GLY A 340 -20.76 -24.26 -11.81
C GLY A 340 -19.34 -24.77 -11.96
N THR A 341 -19.20 -26.01 -12.43
CA THR A 341 -17.91 -26.59 -12.82
C THR A 341 -17.52 -26.16 -14.23
N HIS A 342 -16.25 -26.32 -14.62
CA HIS A 342 -15.79 -26.03 -15.97
C HIS A 342 -16.65 -26.74 -17.04
N ARG A 343 -16.90 -28.04 -16.86
CA ARG A 343 -17.67 -28.87 -17.79
C ARG A 343 -19.10 -28.39 -17.98
N GLU A 344 -19.73 -27.89 -16.91
CA GLU A 344 -21.08 -27.34 -16.95
C GLU A 344 -21.08 -25.98 -17.65
N LEU A 345 -20.15 -25.09 -17.27
CA LEU A 345 -20.15 -23.70 -17.76
C LEU A 345 -19.75 -23.56 -19.22
N VAL A 346 -18.87 -24.42 -19.77
CA VAL A 346 -18.53 -24.39 -21.21
C VAL A 346 -19.77 -24.61 -22.08
N THR A 347 -20.75 -25.38 -21.59
CA THR A 347 -21.97 -25.68 -22.35
C THR A 347 -23.14 -24.77 -21.96
N ALA A 348 -23.21 -24.33 -20.71
CA ALA A 348 -24.34 -23.59 -20.18
C ALA A 348 -24.20 -22.06 -20.23
N ASP A 349 -22.99 -21.49 -20.28
CA ASP A 349 -22.78 -20.04 -20.26
C ASP A 349 -21.93 -19.57 -21.47
N PRO A 350 -22.51 -18.77 -22.40
CA PRO A 350 -21.79 -18.28 -23.58
C PRO A 350 -20.58 -17.41 -23.24
N LEU A 351 -20.64 -16.59 -22.19
CA LEU A 351 -19.53 -15.71 -21.81
C LEU A 351 -18.35 -16.55 -21.30
N TYR A 352 -18.60 -17.52 -20.44
CA TYR A 352 -17.58 -18.44 -20.00
C TYR A 352 -17.00 -19.26 -21.15
N ALA A 353 -17.83 -19.76 -22.07
CA ALA A 353 -17.38 -20.48 -23.25
C ALA A 353 -16.48 -19.62 -24.14
N GLU A 354 -16.81 -18.34 -24.32
CA GLU A 354 -16.00 -17.37 -25.05
C GLU A 354 -14.66 -17.11 -24.34
N LEU A 355 -14.67 -16.89 -23.03
CA LEU A 355 -13.45 -16.72 -22.23
C LEU A 355 -12.55 -17.98 -22.33
N ALA A 356 -13.17 -19.17 -22.27
CA ALA A 356 -12.55 -20.47 -22.49
C ALA A 356 -11.92 -20.64 -23.88
N ALA A 357 -12.57 -20.12 -24.91
CA ALA A 357 -12.07 -20.18 -26.27
C ALA A 357 -10.95 -19.16 -26.54
N THR A 358 -11.08 -17.93 -26.03
CA THR A 358 -10.25 -16.78 -26.44
C THR A 358 -9.03 -16.55 -25.55
N GLN A 359 -9.22 -16.44 -24.23
CA GLN A 359 -8.14 -16.14 -23.28
C GLN A 359 -7.40 -17.39 -22.82
N PHE A 360 -8.06 -18.52 -22.95
CA PHE A 360 -7.75 -19.75 -22.26
C PHE A 360 -7.13 -20.83 -23.17
N LEU A 361 -7.30 -20.71 -24.51
CA LEU A 361 -6.55 -21.50 -25.52
C LEU A 361 -5.31 -20.76 -26.07
N ALA A 362 -5.30 -19.42 -26.10
CA ALA A 362 -4.19 -18.64 -26.66
C ALA A 362 -2.91 -18.64 -25.79
N SER A 363 -2.96 -19.23 -24.59
CA SER A 363 -1.82 -19.31 -23.65
C SER A 363 -0.94 -20.57 -23.85
N GLY A 364 -1.24 -21.41 -24.85
CA GLY A 364 -0.55 -22.68 -25.10
C GLY A 364 0.37 -22.70 -26.33
N GLY A 365 0.83 -21.53 -26.80
CA GLY A 365 1.71 -21.38 -27.96
C GLY A 365 3.17 -21.18 -27.58
#